data_AF-A0A840DSP6-F1
#
_entry.id   AF-A0A840DSP6-F1
#
_cell.length_a   1.000
_cell.length_b   1.000
_cell.length_c   1.000
_cell.angle_alpha   90.00
_cell.angle_beta   90.00
_cell.angle_gamma   90.00
#
_symmetry.space_group_name_H-M   'P 1'
#
loop_
_entity.id
_entity.type
_entity.pdbx_description
1 polymer ?
#
loop_
_entity_poly.entity_id
_entity_poly.type
_entity_poly.pdbx_seq_one_letter_code
_entity_poly.pdbx_strand_id
1 'polypeptide(L)'
;MHKHTTLPNLMQKIVSAEDLQSITEAVGYHDTSRTFTVRTLVDFFLLAALHEWKSFRHGADVAKMYGLPTFHYSTVSKKAKEVPYEVMKRLFALV
;
A
#
# COMPACT_ATOMS: atom_id res chain seq x y z
N MET A 1 -8.21 -26.58 8.90
CA MET A 1 -7.51 -25.41 9.49
C MET A 1 -6.56 -24.84 8.44
N HIS A 2 -7.05 -23.99 7.54
CA HIS A 2 -6.22 -23.43 6.46
C HIS A 2 -5.43 -22.24 6.99
N LYS A 3 -4.10 -22.40 7.13
CA LYS A 3 -3.17 -21.30 7.35
C LYS A 3 -2.94 -20.58 6.02
N HIS A 4 -3.93 -19.82 5.54
CA HIS A 4 -3.66 -18.82 4.50
C HIS A 4 -2.88 -17.69 5.16
N THR A 5 -1.55 -17.77 5.15
CA THR A 5 -0.73 -16.58 5.40
C THR A 5 -0.95 -15.68 4.19
N THR A 6 -1.93 -14.77 4.28
CA THR A 6 -2.21 -13.76 3.25
C THR A 6 -0.91 -13.01 2.97
N LEU A 7 -0.54 -12.84 1.70
CA LEU A 7 0.67 -12.11 1.31
C LEU A 7 0.82 -10.70 1.94
N PRO A 8 -0.26 -9.97 2.28
CA PRO A 8 -0.16 -8.79 3.14
C PRO A 8 0.60 -9.02 4.47
N ASN A 9 0.45 -10.19 5.11
CA ASN A 9 1.19 -10.56 6.32
C ASN A 9 2.67 -10.90 6.04
N LEU A 10 3.00 -11.35 4.82
CA LEU A 10 4.39 -11.53 4.38
C LEU A 10 5.03 -10.18 4.04
N MET A 11 4.29 -9.27 3.43
CA MET A 11 4.78 -7.92 3.13
C MET A 11 4.93 -7.06 4.39
N GLN A 12 4.08 -7.24 5.41
CA GLN A 12 4.32 -6.71 6.76
C GLN A 12 5.63 -7.18 7.38
N LYS A 13 6.13 -8.36 6.99
CA LYS A 13 7.44 -8.85 7.42
C LYS A 13 8.59 -8.31 6.55
N ILE A 14 8.30 -7.86 5.33
CA ILE A 14 9.30 -7.36 4.38
C ILE A 14 9.50 -5.84 4.55
N VAL A 15 8.45 -5.10 4.90
CA VAL A 15 8.53 -3.68 5.24
C VAL A 15 7.80 -3.45 6.56
N SER A 16 8.56 -3.24 7.63
CA SER A 16 7.99 -2.94 8.93
C SER A 16 7.30 -1.57 8.93
N ALA A 17 6.43 -1.32 9.91
CA ALA A 17 5.80 0.00 10.03
C ALA A 17 6.86 1.07 10.34
N GLU A 18 7.90 0.68 11.06
CA GLU A 18 9.04 1.47 11.47
C GLU A 18 9.92 1.85 10.26
N ASP A 19 10.18 0.92 9.34
CA ASP A 19 10.93 1.19 8.10
C ASP A 19 10.18 2.19 7.23
N LEU A 20 8.87 1.96 7.05
CA LEU A 20 8.03 2.82 6.24
C LEU A 20 7.96 4.23 6.82
N GLN A 21 7.80 4.33 8.15
CA GLN A 21 7.83 5.61 8.86
C GLN A 21 9.16 6.32 8.66
N SER A 22 10.29 5.62 8.91
CA SER A 22 11.64 6.16 8.75
C SER A 22 11.90 6.66 7.32
N ILE A 23 11.42 5.93 6.30
CA ILE A 23 11.50 6.35 4.90
C ILE A 23 10.69 7.61 4.66
N THR A 24 9.42 7.65 5.11
CA THR A 24 8.55 8.82 4.88
C THR A 24 9.09 10.08 5.56
N GLU A 25 9.59 9.96 6.79
CA GLU A 25 10.23 11.04 7.54
C GLU A 25 11.49 11.54 6.83
N ALA A 26 12.35 10.63 6.37
CA ALA A 26 13.59 10.99 5.67
C ALA A 26 13.34 11.66 4.30
N VAL A 27 12.15 11.48 3.71
CA VAL A 27 11.69 12.16 2.49
C VAL A 27 10.89 13.44 2.81
N GLY A 28 10.56 13.68 4.08
CA GLY A 28 9.72 14.80 4.52
C GLY A 28 8.24 14.62 4.17
N TYR A 29 7.82 13.40 3.81
CA TYR A 29 6.42 13.09 3.50
C TYR A 29 5.65 12.72 4.77
N HIS A 30 4.47 13.30 4.93
CA HIS A 30 3.58 12.99 6.05
C HIS A 30 2.18 12.70 5.53
N ASP A 31 1.58 11.62 6.00
CA ASP A 31 0.22 11.27 5.59
C ASP A 31 -0.79 12.31 6.09
N THR A 32 -1.50 12.93 5.15
CA THR A 32 -2.59 13.87 5.43
C THR A 32 -3.92 13.17 5.71
N SER A 33 -4.08 11.93 5.22
CA SER A 33 -5.31 11.15 5.33
C SER A 33 -5.19 10.08 6.40
N ARG A 34 -6.21 10.00 7.27
CA ARG A 34 -6.33 8.94 8.28
C ARG A 34 -6.94 7.65 7.73
N THR A 35 -7.66 7.73 6.61
CA THR A 35 -8.45 6.61 6.06
C THR A 35 -7.74 5.87 4.94
N PHE A 36 -6.75 6.50 4.31
CA PHE A 36 -5.95 5.91 3.23
C PHE A 36 -4.52 6.44 3.32
N THR A 37 -3.65 5.68 3.98
CA THR A 37 -2.26 6.04 4.26
C THR A 37 -1.33 5.55 3.15
N VAL A 38 -0.06 5.97 3.18
CA VAL A 38 1.02 5.38 2.37
C VAL A 38 1.09 3.88 2.59
N ARG A 39 0.86 3.40 3.82
CA ARG A 39 0.82 1.97 4.10
C ARG A 39 -0.31 1.28 3.32
N THR A 40 -1.51 1.85 3.31
CA THR A 40 -2.63 1.32 2.53
C THR A 40 -2.32 1.33 1.03
N LEU A 41 -1.62 2.36 0.52
CA LEU A 41 -1.21 2.41 -0.88
C LEU A 41 -0.21 1.31 -1.24
N VAL A 42 0.79 1.07 -0.38
CA VAL A 42 1.77 -0.01 -0.57
C VAL A 42 1.07 -1.37 -0.57
N ASP A 43 0.24 -1.63 0.44
CA ASP A 43 -0.54 -2.88 0.53
C ASP A 43 -1.46 -3.05 -0.70
N PHE A 44 -2.03 -1.96 -1.22
CA PHE A 44 -2.83 -1.95 -2.45
C PHE A 44 -2.02 -2.38 -3.67
N PHE A 45 -0.83 -1.80 -3.92
CA PHE A 45 -0.02 -2.16 -5.09
C PHE A 45 0.47 -3.60 -5.04
N LEU A 46 0.77 -4.10 -3.85
CA LEU A 46 1.19 -5.49 -3.66
C LEU A 46 0.06 -6.45 -3.97
N LEU A 47 -1.12 -6.22 -3.41
CA LEU A 47 -2.31 -7.03 -3.72
C LEU A 47 -2.70 -6.93 -5.20
N ALA A 48 -2.57 -5.74 -5.80
CA ALA A 48 -2.80 -5.53 -7.22
C ALA A 48 -1.85 -6.36 -8.09
N ALA A 49 -0.56 -6.43 -7.73
CA ALA A 49 0.42 -7.24 -8.45
C ALA A 49 0.15 -8.74 -8.29
N LEU A 50 -0.22 -9.20 -7.09
CA LEU A 50 -0.44 -10.61 -6.78
C LEU A 50 -1.72 -11.18 -7.39
N HIS A 51 -2.76 -10.37 -7.46
CA HIS A 51 -4.07 -10.75 -7.97
C HIS A 51 -4.35 -10.16 -9.36
N GLU A 52 -3.32 -9.59 -9.99
CA GLU A 52 -3.35 -9.05 -11.34
C GLU A 52 -4.53 -8.08 -11.57
N TRP A 53 -4.70 -7.15 -10.63
CA TRP A 53 -5.81 -6.19 -10.71
C TRP A 53 -5.66 -5.29 -11.92
N LYS A 54 -6.61 -5.42 -12.85
CA LYS A 54 -6.65 -4.71 -14.15
C LYS A 54 -6.61 -3.18 -14.09
N SER A 55 -7.02 -2.55 -13.00
CA SER A 55 -7.05 -1.09 -12.87
C SER A 55 -7.27 -0.65 -11.42
N PHE A 56 -7.09 0.63 -11.12
CA PHE A 56 -7.47 1.20 -9.81
C PHE A 56 -8.96 1.04 -9.50
N ARG A 57 -9.82 1.06 -10.52
CA ARG A 57 -11.26 0.82 -10.34
C ARG A 57 -11.51 -0.62 -9.91
N HIS A 58 -10.97 -1.57 -10.67
CA HIS A 58 -11.10 -2.99 -10.34
C HIS A 58 -10.53 -3.28 -8.95
N GLY A 59 -9.36 -2.71 -8.62
CA GLY A 59 -8.75 -2.82 -7.30
C GLY A 59 -9.64 -2.25 -6.19
N ALA A 60 -10.25 -1.08 -6.37
CA ALA A 60 -11.17 -0.51 -5.38
C ALA A 60 -12.41 -1.37 -5.14
N ASP A 61 -12.92 -2.04 -6.19
CA ASP A 61 -14.09 -2.93 -6.10
C ASP A 61 -13.77 -4.21 -5.29
N VAL A 62 -12.55 -4.72 -5.39
CA VAL A 62 -12.16 -6.01 -4.76
C VAL A 62 -11.31 -5.86 -3.49
N ALA A 63 -10.72 -4.68 -3.23
CA ALA A 63 -9.80 -4.42 -2.12
C ALA A 63 -10.34 -4.85 -0.75
N LYS A 64 -11.64 -4.62 -0.49
CA LYS A 64 -12.30 -5.01 0.76
C LYS A 64 -12.25 -6.52 1.01
N MET A 65 -12.29 -7.34 -0.04
CA MET A 65 -12.21 -8.81 0.07
C MET A 65 -10.82 -9.27 0.55
N TYR A 66 -9.80 -8.43 0.40
CA TYR A 66 -8.42 -8.70 0.77
C TYR A 66 -7.97 -7.95 2.04
N GLY A 67 -8.91 -7.40 2.81
CA GLY A 67 -8.65 -6.78 4.11
C GLY A 67 -8.24 -5.31 4.06
N LEU A 68 -8.29 -4.66 2.90
CA LEU A 68 -8.11 -3.22 2.79
C LEU A 68 -9.41 -2.46 3.12
N PRO A 69 -9.33 -1.18 3.56
CA PRO A 69 -10.52 -0.36 3.79
C PRO A 69 -11.31 -0.12 2.49
N THR A 70 -12.57 0.30 2.63
CA THR A 70 -13.35 0.77 1.46
C THR A 70 -12.89 2.16 1.07
N PHE A 71 -12.58 2.38 -0.21
CA PHE A 71 -12.23 3.68 -0.77
C PHE A 71 -12.68 3.77 -2.22
N HIS A 72 -12.76 5.00 -2.74
CA HIS A 72 -13.02 5.24 -4.15
C HIS A 72 -11.71 5.14 -4.96
N TYR A 73 -11.77 4.67 -6.20
CA TYR A 73 -10.57 4.53 -7.05
C TYR A 73 -9.79 5.83 -7.25
N SER A 74 -10.48 6.98 -7.23
CA SER A 74 -9.82 8.29 -7.30
C SER A 74 -8.99 8.60 -6.05
N THR A 75 -9.30 8.03 -4.90
CA THR A 75 -8.49 8.14 -3.68
C THR A 75 -7.13 7.47 -3.88
N VAL A 76 -7.11 6.27 -4.47
CA VAL A 76 -5.87 5.55 -4.79
C VAL A 76 -5.03 6.38 -5.77
N SER A 77 -5.64 6.85 -6.85
CA SER A 77 -4.95 7.66 -7.86
C SER A 77 -4.39 8.97 -7.29
N LYS A 78 -5.17 9.67 -6.46
CA LYS A 78 -4.73 10.91 -5.80
C LYS A 78 -3.57 10.66 -4.85
N LYS A 79 -3.66 9.64 -4.00
CA LYS A 79 -2.58 9.30 -3.06
C LYS A 79 -1.32 8.87 -3.81
N ALA A 80 -1.43 8.05 -4.86
CA ALA A 80 -0.29 7.67 -5.69
C ALA A 80 0.42 8.86 -6.34
N LYS A 81 -0.31 9.93 -6.66
CA LYS A 81 0.25 11.20 -7.16
C LYS A 81 0.87 12.05 -6.05
N GLU A 82 0.31 11.99 -4.85
CA GLU A 82 0.75 12.75 -3.67
C GLU A 82 2.06 12.22 -3.07
N VAL A 83 2.23 10.90 -3.06
CA VAL A 83 3.40 10.22 -2.46
C VAL A 83 4.63 10.44 -3.35
N PRO A 84 5.72 11.02 -2.82
CA PRO A 84 6.94 11.22 -3.59
C PRO A 84 7.55 9.89 -4.06
N TYR A 85 8.03 9.85 -5.30
CA TYR A 85 8.67 8.68 -5.90
C TYR A 85 9.80 8.10 -5.02
N GLU A 86 10.56 8.98 -4.35
CA GLU A 86 11.65 8.57 -3.45
C GLU A 86 11.19 7.69 -2.28
N VAL A 87 9.94 7.80 -1.83
CA VAL A 87 9.38 6.89 -0.80
C VAL A 87 9.35 5.46 -1.34
N MET A 88 8.77 5.27 -2.53
CA MET A 88 8.67 3.95 -3.16
C MET A 88 10.06 3.41 -3.52
N LYS A 89 10.94 4.24 -4.07
CA LYS A 89 12.31 3.85 -4.45
C LYS A 89 13.10 3.31 -3.26
N ARG A 90 13.06 4.00 -2.11
CA ARG A 90 13.73 3.56 -0.88
C ARG A 90 13.10 2.29 -0.32
N LEU A 91 11.77 2.18 -0.39
CA LEU A 91 11.05 0.97 0.02
C LEU A 91 11.46 -0.25 -0.81
N PHE A 92 11.60 -0.10 -2.13
CA PHE A 92 12.09 -1.17 -3.01
C PHE A 92 13.55 -1.54 -2.76
N ALA A 93 14.37 -0.63 -2.24
CA ALA A 93 15.76 -0.92 -1.90
C ALA A 93 15.94 -1.75 -0.62
N LEU A 94 14.86 -1.99 0.14
CA LEU A 94 14.87 -2.85 1.33
C LEU A 94 14.71 -4.35 1.01
N VAL A 95 14.37 -4.70 -0.24
CA VAL A 95 14.03 -6.05 -0.71
C VAL A 95 15.02 -6.50 -1.78
#